data_AF-A0A7K1G8J6-F1
#
_entry.id   AF-A0A7K1G8J6-F1
#
_cell.length_a   1.000
_cell.length_b   1.000
_cell.length_c   1.000
_cell.angle_alpha   90.00
_cell.angle_beta   90.00
_cell.angle_gamma   90.00
#
_symmetry.space_group_name_H-M   'P 1'
#
loop_
_entity.id
_entity.type
_entity.pdbx_description
1 polymer ?
#
loop_
_entity_poly.entity_id
_entity_poly.type
_entity_poly.pdbx_seq_one_letter_code
_entity_poly.pdbx_strand_id
1 'polypeptide(L)'
;MKRIYFLAMICIAFVSCNNDDQSTESNSLVKEEVKVLEFTSEEKMEEKIDEITAMKSGNEKIAMDNFNKSEALKGFNVNIKKTNESDIKKQNEAILSSLKVYHGLILSSIYELRRQLNFTSIQSIADEINSLSVIDFDKSKSLKETYQNLLKKDPITGLVTTIFDGRTSNVLNVNGKVLINGQKLDYAQYSSIPNETGRYIGDEATIGGEAVNQNGYAAFYHAGREIHRNDLGVKFFRYYTQLTTVAVLQVSPYVVATPSTFIVDPVSAAGFALSNTNTIGDYAFTQPFISGSGDSFVRDSGGKKNNAYVPVGGRLKATFTSTIGGVYKEISCDFSYTEQ
;
A
#
# COMPACT_ATOMS: atom_id res chain seq x y z
N MET A 1 44.52 -18.57 -45.90
CA MET A 1 44.87 -19.55 -44.84
C MET A 1 45.53 -18.82 -43.67
N LYS A 2 45.10 -19.13 -42.43
CA LYS A 2 45.61 -18.72 -41.09
C LYS A 2 45.34 -17.25 -40.69
N ARG A 3 44.43 -16.91 -39.76
CA ARG A 3 44.20 -17.21 -38.32
C ARG A 3 45.02 -16.34 -37.33
N ILE A 4 44.26 -15.63 -36.46
CA ILE A 4 44.49 -15.36 -35.01
C ILE A 4 45.46 -14.19 -34.71
N TYR A 5 44.97 -13.02 -34.24
CA TYR A 5 44.50 -12.61 -32.90
C TYR A 5 45.62 -12.33 -31.87
N PHE A 6 45.40 -11.21 -31.16
CA PHE A 6 45.65 -10.94 -29.73
C PHE A 6 46.81 -9.99 -29.32
N LEU A 7 46.34 -8.87 -28.73
CA LEU A 7 46.73 -8.28 -27.45
C LEU A 7 48.04 -7.48 -27.29
N ALA A 8 47.87 -6.18 -27.02
CA ALA A 8 48.60 -5.41 -26.02
C ALA A 8 47.67 -4.24 -25.62
N MET A 9 46.97 -4.27 -24.48
CA MET A 9 47.40 -3.90 -23.12
C MET A 9 47.67 -2.38 -22.97
N ILE A 10 47.27 -1.83 -21.80
CA ILE A 10 47.69 -0.53 -21.20
C ILE A 10 46.76 0.65 -21.62
N CYS A 11 46.16 1.49 -20.77
CA CYS A 11 46.37 1.82 -19.36
C CYS A 11 45.11 2.43 -18.71
N ILE A 12 45.08 2.35 -17.39
CA ILE A 12 44.31 3.18 -16.46
C ILE A 12 44.68 4.66 -16.66
N ALA A 13 43.68 5.54 -16.66
CA ALA A 13 43.86 6.94 -16.26
C ALA A 13 42.57 7.47 -15.62
N PHE A 14 42.64 7.72 -14.31
CA PHE A 14 41.78 8.67 -13.63
C PHE A 14 42.05 10.06 -14.21
N VAL A 15 41.00 10.75 -14.67
CA VAL A 15 40.99 12.21 -14.77
C VAL A 15 39.71 12.71 -14.09
N SER A 16 39.92 13.23 -12.88
CA SER A 16 39.08 14.25 -12.27
C SER A 16 39.28 15.55 -13.04
N CYS A 17 38.22 16.10 -13.61
CA CYS A 17 38.08 17.53 -13.87
C CYS A 17 36.69 17.97 -13.40
N ASN A 18 36.72 19.05 -12.64
CA ASN A 18 35.62 19.67 -11.93
C ASN A 18 35.08 20.84 -12.76
N ASN A 19 33.77 21.05 -12.66
CA ASN A 19 32.97 22.25 -12.95
C ASN A 19 32.68 22.71 -14.39
N ASP A 20 31.37 22.97 -14.54
CA ASP A 20 30.66 23.88 -15.44
C ASP A 20 30.53 23.49 -16.92
N ASP A 21 29.51 22.68 -17.18
CA ASP A 21 28.60 22.92 -18.31
C ASP A 21 27.15 22.74 -17.84
N GLN A 22 26.51 23.86 -17.51
CA GLN A 22 25.06 24.00 -17.55
C GLN A 22 24.60 23.72 -19.00
N SER A 23 24.33 22.46 -19.30
CA SER A 23 23.43 22.14 -20.41
C SER A 23 22.01 22.15 -19.86
N THR A 24 21.34 23.25 -20.17
CA THR A 24 19.90 23.45 -20.13
C THR A 24 19.19 22.15 -20.52
N GLU A 25 18.61 21.43 -19.55
CA GLU A 25 17.59 20.43 -19.83
C GLU A 25 16.41 21.18 -20.45
N SER A 26 16.41 21.21 -21.78
CA SER A 26 15.32 21.74 -22.57
C SER A 26 14.05 20.98 -22.18
N ASN A 27 13.07 21.73 -21.68
CA ASN A 27 11.67 21.34 -21.51
C ASN A 27 11.06 20.81 -22.81
N SER A 28 11.40 19.60 -23.21
CA SER A 28 10.58 18.80 -24.11
C SER A 28 10.10 17.59 -23.31
N LEU A 29 8.88 17.70 -22.78
CA LEU A 29 8.01 16.58 -22.48
C LEU A 29 7.87 15.73 -23.75
N VAL A 30 8.85 14.88 -24.02
CA VAL A 30 8.62 13.69 -24.83
C VAL A 30 7.61 12.91 -24.01
N LYS A 31 6.33 12.99 -24.39
CA LYS A 31 5.29 12.14 -23.84
C LYS A 31 5.72 10.71 -24.15
N GLU A 32 6.40 10.06 -23.21
CA GLU A 32 6.53 8.61 -23.22
C GLU A 32 5.13 8.07 -23.46
N GLU A 33 4.99 7.23 -24.48
CA GLU A 33 3.71 6.64 -24.79
C GLU A 33 3.27 5.83 -23.57
N VAL A 34 2.20 6.27 -22.91
CA VAL A 34 1.72 5.64 -21.68
C VAL A 34 1.24 4.24 -22.04
N LYS A 35 2.08 3.25 -21.76
CA LYS A 35 1.82 1.85 -22.06
C LYS A 35 0.50 1.40 -21.43
N VAL A 36 -0.23 0.57 -22.15
CA VAL A 36 -1.44 -0.12 -21.68
C VAL A 36 -1.13 -1.61 -21.70
N LEU A 37 -1.37 -2.31 -20.58
CA LEU A 37 -1.26 -3.77 -20.58
C LEU A 37 -2.41 -4.36 -21.38
N GLU A 38 -2.10 -5.42 -22.14
CA GLU A 38 -3.06 -6.17 -22.93
C GLU A 38 -3.06 -7.64 -22.54
N PHE A 39 -4.26 -8.18 -22.34
CA PHE A 39 -4.48 -9.56 -21.95
C PHE A 39 -5.42 -10.24 -22.95
N THR A 40 -5.24 -11.53 -23.16
CA THR A 40 -6.12 -12.33 -24.03
C THR A 40 -7.44 -12.70 -23.34
N SER A 41 -7.49 -12.66 -22.00
CA SER A 41 -8.67 -12.92 -21.19
C SER A 41 -8.53 -12.27 -19.81
N GLU A 42 -9.64 -12.22 -19.06
CA GLU A 42 -9.63 -11.80 -17.64
C GLU A 42 -8.82 -12.74 -16.76
N GLU A 43 -8.86 -14.05 -17.01
CA GLU A 43 -8.06 -15.03 -16.28
C GLU A 43 -6.57 -14.71 -16.38
N LYS A 44 -6.08 -14.34 -17.57
CA LYS A 44 -4.69 -13.91 -17.75
C LYS A 44 -4.37 -12.58 -17.08
N MET A 45 -5.34 -11.69 -16.97
CA MET A 45 -5.19 -10.47 -16.18
C MET A 45 -5.06 -10.79 -14.68
N GLU A 46 -5.90 -11.67 -14.14
CA GLU A 46 -5.84 -12.09 -12.73
C GLU A 46 -4.53 -12.82 -12.40
N GLU A 47 -4.08 -13.74 -13.26
CA GLU A 47 -2.76 -14.37 -13.12
C GLU A 47 -1.65 -13.31 -13.02
N LYS A 48 -1.74 -12.25 -13.84
CA LYS A 48 -0.75 -11.16 -13.82
C LYS A 48 -0.87 -10.29 -12.56
N ILE A 49 -2.08 -10.05 -12.07
CA ILE A 49 -2.30 -9.35 -10.80
C ILE A 49 -1.66 -10.13 -9.66
N ASP A 50 -1.82 -11.45 -9.61
CA ASP A 50 -1.23 -12.31 -8.58
C ASP A 50 0.30 -12.31 -8.66
N GLU A 51 0.87 -12.36 -9.87
CA GLU A 51 2.31 -12.23 -10.10
C GLU A 51 2.84 -10.90 -9.55
N ILE A 52 2.21 -9.77 -9.92
CA ILE A 52 2.62 -8.43 -9.47
C ILE A 52 2.49 -8.32 -7.95
N THR A 53 1.39 -8.83 -7.39
CA THR A 53 1.14 -8.80 -5.94
C THR A 53 2.23 -9.58 -5.18
N ALA A 54 2.58 -10.77 -5.66
CA ALA A 54 3.65 -11.58 -5.07
C ALA A 54 5.03 -10.90 -5.14
N MET A 55 5.35 -10.26 -6.28
CA MET A 55 6.59 -9.47 -6.42
C MET A 55 6.64 -8.29 -5.45
N LYS A 56 5.53 -7.55 -5.31
CA LYS A 56 5.42 -6.43 -4.35
C LYS A 56 5.65 -6.90 -2.92
N SER A 57 4.95 -7.94 -2.48
CA SER A 57 5.12 -8.49 -1.13
C SER A 57 6.55 -9.01 -0.89
N GLY A 58 7.18 -9.62 -1.90
CA GLY A 58 8.60 -10.03 -1.82
C GLY A 58 9.54 -8.84 -1.61
N ASN A 59 9.37 -7.78 -2.38
CA ASN A 59 10.17 -6.56 -2.27
C ASN A 59 9.94 -5.82 -0.94
N GLU A 60 8.69 -5.73 -0.49
CA GLU A 60 8.32 -5.13 0.80
C GLU A 60 8.98 -5.87 1.96
N LYS A 61 9.02 -7.21 1.92
CA LYS A 61 9.72 -8.02 2.91
C LYS A 61 11.23 -7.74 2.93
N ILE A 62 11.86 -7.61 1.76
CA ILE A 62 13.28 -7.27 1.66
C ILE A 62 13.53 -5.86 2.23
N ALA A 63 12.69 -4.89 1.89
CA ALA A 63 12.79 -3.53 2.41
C ALA A 63 12.64 -3.48 3.93
N MET A 64 11.67 -4.22 4.48
CA MET A 64 11.46 -4.40 5.92
C MET A 64 12.68 -4.99 6.62
N ASP A 65 13.22 -6.09 6.09
CA ASP A 65 14.39 -6.76 6.66
C ASP A 65 15.62 -5.85 6.66
N ASN A 66 15.83 -5.11 5.58
CA ASN A 66 16.93 -4.15 5.46
C ASN A 66 16.75 -2.96 6.41
N PHE A 67 15.52 -2.44 6.51
CA PHE A 67 15.18 -1.37 7.43
C PHE A 67 15.44 -1.79 8.88
N ASN A 68 14.88 -2.91 9.32
CA ASN A 68 15.07 -3.42 10.68
C ASN A 68 16.55 -3.66 11.01
N LYS A 69 17.33 -4.25 10.10
CA LYS A 69 18.78 -4.39 10.27
C LYS A 69 19.47 -3.04 10.42
N SER A 70 19.14 -2.08 9.56
CA SER A 70 19.78 -0.76 9.58
C SER A 70 19.41 0.06 10.82
N GLU A 71 18.16 0.00 11.29
CA GLU A 71 17.68 0.77 12.42
C GLU A 71 18.07 0.16 13.76
N ALA A 72 18.08 -1.17 13.88
CA ALA A 72 18.57 -1.84 15.08
C ALA A 72 20.03 -1.48 15.38
N LEU A 73 20.84 -1.22 14.34
CA LEU A 73 22.25 -0.81 14.48
C LEU A 73 22.43 0.65 14.91
N LYS A 74 21.42 1.51 14.72
CA LYS A 74 21.53 2.93 15.03
C LYS A 74 21.44 3.24 16.53
N GLY A 75 20.88 2.31 17.33
CA GLY A 75 20.91 2.39 18.79
C GLY A 75 20.40 3.71 19.40
N PHE A 76 19.50 4.41 18.71
CA PHE A 76 19.03 5.70 19.19
C PHE A 76 18.24 5.53 20.49
N ASN A 77 18.86 5.92 21.61
CA ASN A 77 18.20 6.09 22.89
C ASN A 77 17.35 7.37 22.86
N VAL A 78 16.28 7.38 22.06
CA VAL A 78 15.28 8.46 22.16
C VAL A 78 14.56 8.24 23.48
N ASN A 79 14.88 9.09 24.46
CA ASN A 79 14.29 9.02 25.80
C ASN A 79 12.76 9.07 25.67
N ILE A 80 12.06 8.00 26.09
CA ILE A 80 10.62 7.81 25.81
C ILE A 80 9.76 8.80 26.61
N LYS A 81 10.31 9.42 27.66
CA LYS A 81 9.60 10.39 28.48
C LYS A 81 9.48 11.74 27.75
N LYS A 82 8.26 12.08 27.35
CA LYS A 82 7.87 13.39 26.82
C LYS A 82 7.82 14.40 27.96
N THR A 83 8.89 15.13 28.16
CA THR A 83 9.00 16.11 29.26
C THR A 83 8.82 17.56 28.83
N ASN A 84 9.10 17.89 27.57
CA ASN A 84 8.90 19.24 27.01
C ASN A 84 8.78 19.21 25.47
N GLU A 85 8.46 20.36 24.86
CA GLU A 85 8.27 20.52 23.41
C GLU A 85 9.54 20.22 22.58
N SER A 86 10.72 20.55 23.12
CA SER A 86 12.01 20.29 22.45
C SER A 86 12.31 18.79 22.35
N ASP A 87 12.00 18.03 23.40
CA ASP A 87 12.14 16.57 23.41
C ASP A 87 11.19 15.91 22.41
N ILE A 88 9.94 16.41 22.32
CA ILE A 88 8.95 15.95 21.32
C ILE A 88 9.46 16.21 19.90
N LYS A 89 10.04 17.39 19.64
CA LYS A 89 10.59 17.73 18.33
C LYS A 89 11.74 16.80 17.93
N LYS A 90 12.70 16.56 18.83
CA LYS A 90 13.82 15.63 18.58
C LYS A 90 13.35 14.20 18.32
N GLN A 91 12.34 13.75 19.07
CA GLN A 91 11.73 12.44 18.85
C GLN A 91 11.10 12.34 17.46
N ASN A 92 10.32 13.35 17.05
CA ASN A 92 9.70 13.37 15.73
C ASN A 92 10.75 13.41 14.60
N GLU A 93 11.84 14.16 14.77
CA GLU A 93 12.96 14.19 13.83
C GLU A 93 13.64 12.82 13.70
N ALA A 94 13.85 12.10 14.80
CA ALA A 94 14.41 10.76 14.80
C ALA A 94 13.48 9.75 14.10
N ILE A 95 12.18 9.78 14.43
CA ILE A 95 11.17 8.92 13.77
C ILE A 95 11.10 9.22 12.27
N LEU A 96 11.03 10.50 11.88
CA LEU A 96 10.96 10.88 10.47
C LEU A 96 12.24 10.48 9.72
N SER A 97 13.41 10.64 10.32
CA SER A 97 14.68 10.23 9.72
C SER A 97 14.75 8.72 9.49
N SER A 98 14.23 7.95 10.44
CA SER A 98 14.09 6.49 10.35
C SER A 98 13.12 6.11 9.22
N LEU A 99 11.92 6.67 9.21
CA LEU A 99 10.90 6.37 8.19
C LEU A 99 11.32 6.83 6.78
N LYS A 100 12.11 7.90 6.64
CA LYS A 100 12.72 8.29 5.36
C LYS A 100 13.61 7.20 4.76
N VAL A 101 14.37 6.48 5.59
CA VAL A 101 15.18 5.34 5.13
C VAL A 101 14.28 4.23 4.61
N TYR A 102 13.25 3.88 5.39
CA TYR A 102 12.29 2.86 5.00
C TYR A 102 11.60 3.18 3.67
N HIS A 103 10.99 4.37 3.57
CA HIS A 103 10.30 4.79 2.35
C HIS A 103 11.26 4.95 1.16
N GLY A 104 12.54 5.24 1.38
CA GLY A 104 13.56 5.25 0.33
C GLY A 104 13.80 3.86 -0.27
N LEU A 105 13.76 2.81 0.57
CA LEU A 105 13.83 1.42 0.12
C LEU A 105 12.56 1.04 -0.66
N ILE A 106 11.38 1.39 -0.15
CA ILE A 106 10.10 1.13 -0.84
C ILE A 106 10.03 1.85 -2.19
N LEU A 107 10.41 3.12 -2.25
CA LEU A 107 10.44 3.88 -3.50
C LEU A 107 11.37 3.23 -4.54
N SER A 108 12.52 2.74 -4.10
CA SER A 108 13.47 2.02 -4.95
C SER A 108 12.84 0.73 -5.50
N SER A 109 12.16 -0.04 -4.64
CA SER A 109 11.42 -1.24 -5.04
C SER A 109 10.28 -0.95 -6.02
N ILE A 110 9.55 0.15 -5.85
CA ILE A 110 8.49 0.59 -6.78
C ILE A 110 9.10 0.86 -8.16
N TYR A 111 10.20 1.62 -8.23
CA TYR A 111 10.84 1.95 -9.50
C TYR A 111 11.48 0.74 -10.18
N GLU A 112 12.05 -0.18 -9.40
CA GLU A 112 12.55 -1.45 -9.93
C GLU A 112 11.43 -2.30 -10.52
N LEU A 113 10.30 -2.46 -9.81
CA LEU A 113 9.15 -3.21 -10.30
C LEU A 113 8.59 -2.60 -11.59
N ARG A 114 8.44 -1.28 -11.66
CA ARG A 114 8.01 -0.59 -12.90
C ARG A 114 8.94 -0.87 -14.07
N ARG A 115 10.26 -0.94 -13.82
CA ARG A 115 11.26 -1.24 -14.84
C ARG A 115 11.18 -2.71 -15.28
N GLN A 116 11.04 -3.65 -14.34
CA GLN A 116 10.90 -5.08 -14.63
C GLN A 116 9.62 -5.37 -15.44
N LEU A 117 8.51 -4.73 -15.08
CA LEU A 117 7.24 -4.85 -15.81
C LEU A 117 7.22 -4.01 -17.10
N ASN A 118 8.16 -3.08 -17.24
CA ASN A 118 8.13 -2.00 -18.23
C ASN A 118 6.73 -1.36 -18.27
N PHE A 119 6.19 -1.00 -17.11
CA PHE A 119 4.82 -0.53 -16.93
C PHE A 119 4.66 0.25 -15.63
N THR A 120 3.91 1.35 -15.68
CA THR A 120 3.56 2.15 -14.50
C THR A 120 2.06 2.05 -14.25
N SER A 121 1.70 1.37 -13.15
CA SER A 121 0.31 1.23 -12.73
C SER A 121 -0.15 2.39 -11.86
N ILE A 122 -1.45 2.69 -11.85
CA ILE A 122 -2.02 3.71 -10.95
C ILE A 122 -1.84 3.33 -9.46
N GLN A 123 -1.82 2.04 -9.12
CA GLN A 123 -1.47 1.60 -7.77
C GLN A 123 -0.04 2.00 -7.41
N SER A 124 0.92 1.76 -8.31
CA SER A 124 2.31 2.12 -8.05
C SER A 124 2.49 3.63 -7.87
N ILE A 125 1.64 4.47 -8.47
CA ILE A 125 1.62 5.92 -8.26
C ILE A 125 1.11 6.26 -6.85
N ALA A 126 0.05 5.61 -6.38
CA ALA A 126 -0.44 5.79 -5.02
C ALA A 126 0.63 5.41 -3.98
N ASP A 127 1.30 4.27 -4.19
CA ASP A 127 2.39 3.79 -3.33
C ASP A 127 3.59 4.77 -3.34
N GLU A 128 3.94 5.32 -4.50
CA GLU A 128 4.98 6.34 -4.64
C GLU A 128 4.62 7.63 -3.90
N ILE A 129 3.38 8.13 -4.03
CA ILE A 129 2.92 9.32 -3.30
C ILE A 129 3.03 9.11 -1.79
N ASN A 130 2.61 7.95 -1.28
CA ASN A 130 2.71 7.65 0.14
C ASN A 130 4.16 7.67 0.63
N SER A 131 5.11 7.10 -0.12
CA SER A 131 6.53 7.14 0.23
C SER A 131 7.16 8.52 0.08
N LEU A 132 6.83 9.25 -1.00
CA LEU A 132 7.35 10.59 -1.24
C LEU A 132 6.82 11.60 -0.22
N SER A 133 5.65 11.39 0.37
CA SER A 133 5.07 12.30 1.36
C SER A 133 6.03 12.64 2.53
N VAL A 134 6.99 11.74 2.83
CA VAL A 134 8.03 11.97 3.82
C VAL A 134 9.42 12.25 3.24
N ILE A 135 9.71 11.84 2.01
CA ILE A 135 11.03 12.01 1.37
C ILE A 135 11.11 13.34 0.63
N ASP A 136 10.13 13.62 -0.22
CA ASP A 136 10.03 14.76 -1.14
C ASP A 136 8.55 15.16 -1.28
N PHE A 137 8.15 16.08 -0.40
CA PHE A 137 6.77 16.52 -0.27
C PHE A 137 6.26 17.22 -1.53
N ASP A 138 7.10 18.01 -2.20
CA ASP A 138 6.70 18.78 -3.37
C ASP A 138 6.43 17.85 -4.56
N LYS A 139 7.27 16.83 -4.77
CA LYS A 139 7.02 15.79 -5.78
C LYS A 139 5.77 14.98 -5.46
N SER A 140 5.58 14.60 -4.19
CA SER A 140 4.36 13.92 -3.72
C SER A 140 3.10 14.72 -4.05
N LYS A 141 3.11 16.02 -3.75
CA LYS A 141 2.00 16.93 -4.03
C LYS A 141 1.73 17.04 -5.54
N SER A 142 2.77 17.23 -6.34
CA SER A 142 2.67 17.31 -7.80
C SER A 142 2.06 16.04 -8.41
N LEU A 143 2.48 14.86 -7.98
CA LEU A 143 1.91 13.59 -8.42
C LEU A 143 0.45 13.45 -8.01
N LYS A 144 0.12 13.80 -6.76
CA LYS A 144 -1.26 13.76 -6.27
C LYS A 144 -2.19 14.67 -7.08
N GLU A 145 -1.74 15.89 -7.41
CA GLU A 145 -2.48 16.82 -8.25
C GLU A 145 -2.64 16.29 -9.68
N THR A 146 -1.58 15.73 -10.25
CA THR A 146 -1.58 15.17 -11.62
C THR A 146 -2.61 14.04 -11.78
N TYR A 147 -2.72 13.16 -10.78
CA TYR A 147 -3.57 11.96 -10.85
C TYR A 147 -4.81 12.03 -9.96
N GLN A 148 -5.19 13.22 -9.49
CA GLN A 148 -6.26 13.43 -8.49
C GLN A 148 -7.60 12.77 -8.85
N ASN A 149 -7.92 12.64 -10.14
CA ASN A 149 -9.18 12.03 -10.59
C ASN A 149 -9.23 10.51 -10.38
N LEU A 150 -8.09 9.87 -10.15
CA LEU A 150 -7.96 8.41 -9.96
C LEU A 150 -7.49 8.04 -8.55
N LEU A 151 -7.29 9.05 -7.70
CA LEU A 151 -6.76 8.90 -6.34
C LEU A 151 -7.76 9.44 -5.32
N LYS A 152 -7.78 8.84 -4.14
CA LYS A 152 -8.55 9.31 -2.99
C LYS A 152 -7.69 9.25 -1.72
N LYS A 153 -8.06 10.03 -0.71
CA LYS A 153 -7.46 9.93 0.62
C LYS A 153 -8.34 9.01 1.46
N ASP A 154 -7.74 8.00 2.07
CA ASP A 154 -8.43 7.16 3.03
C ASP A 154 -8.87 8.02 4.23
N PRO A 155 -10.16 8.04 4.59
CA PRO A 155 -10.68 8.95 5.61
C PRO A 155 -10.24 8.58 7.04
N ILE A 156 -9.83 7.33 7.28
CA ILE A 156 -9.45 6.84 8.60
C ILE A 156 -7.95 6.99 8.83
N THR A 157 -7.15 6.54 7.86
CA THR A 157 -5.68 6.48 7.94
C THR A 157 -5.01 7.68 7.30
N GLY A 158 -5.70 8.38 6.40
CA GLY A 158 -5.15 9.51 5.67
C GLY A 158 -4.16 9.15 4.54
N LEU A 159 -3.95 7.86 4.26
CA LEU A 159 -3.09 7.40 3.17
C LEU A 159 -3.74 7.66 1.80
N VAL A 160 -2.92 7.86 0.77
CA VAL A 160 -3.40 7.96 -0.61
C VAL A 160 -3.64 6.57 -1.16
N THR A 161 -4.85 6.35 -1.67
CA THR A 161 -5.28 5.10 -2.32
C THR A 161 -5.85 5.42 -3.70
N THR A 162 -6.09 4.40 -4.52
CA THR A 162 -6.76 4.60 -5.81
C THR A 162 -8.28 4.59 -5.65
N ILE A 163 -9.01 5.19 -6.59
CA ILE A 163 -10.48 5.03 -6.62
C ILE A 163 -10.90 3.61 -7.04
N PHE A 164 -9.98 2.91 -7.72
CA PHE A 164 -10.10 1.51 -8.05
C PHE A 164 -9.69 0.66 -6.85
N ASP A 165 -9.81 -0.65 -7.01
CA ASP A 165 -9.41 -1.58 -5.98
C ASP A 165 -7.93 -1.88 -6.00
N GLY A 166 -7.40 -2.29 -4.84
CA GLY A 166 -5.97 -2.53 -4.67
C GLY A 166 -5.40 -3.65 -5.56
N ARG A 167 -6.22 -4.58 -6.06
CA ARG A 167 -5.77 -5.67 -6.95
C ARG A 167 -5.74 -5.22 -8.40
N THR A 168 -6.87 -4.79 -8.95
CA THR A 168 -7.01 -4.38 -10.37
C THR A 168 -6.15 -3.15 -10.68
N SER A 169 -6.00 -2.23 -9.73
CA SER A 169 -5.15 -1.03 -9.90
C SER A 169 -3.67 -1.36 -10.17
N ASN A 170 -3.20 -2.59 -9.93
CA ASN A 170 -1.85 -3.03 -10.30
C ASN A 170 -1.66 -3.20 -11.81
N VAL A 171 -2.73 -3.40 -12.59
CA VAL A 171 -2.67 -3.58 -14.05
C VAL A 171 -3.28 -2.43 -14.84
N LEU A 172 -3.97 -1.50 -14.15
CA LEU A 172 -4.45 -0.26 -14.75
C LEU A 172 -3.30 0.74 -14.88
N ASN A 173 -3.13 1.31 -16.07
CA ASN A 173 -2.09 2.34 -16.26
C ASN A 173 -2.47 3.66 -15.54
N VAL A 174 -1.61 4.67 -15.66
CA VAL A 174 -1.83 5.98 -15.02
C VAL A 174 -3.07 6.76 -15.53
N ASN A 175 -3.74 6.25 -16.56
CA ASN A 175 -5.02 6.76 -17.07
C ASN A 175 -6.22 5.87 -16.70
N GLY A 176 -6.02 4.85 -15.86
CA GLY A 176 -7.07 3.90 -15.46
C GLY A 176 -7.45 2.90 -16.55
N LYS A 177 -6.55 2.58 -17.48
CA LYS A 177 -6.84 1.74 -18.66
C LYS A 177 -6.09 0.42 -18.67
N VAL A 178 -6.75 -0.60 -19.21
CA VAL A 178 -6.22 -1.93 -19.56
C VAL A 178 -6.97 -2.43 -20.81
N LEU A 179 -6.34 -3.31 -21.59
CA LEU A 179 -6.95 -4.01 -22.72
C LEU A 179 -7.18 -5.48 -22.38
N ILE A 180 -8.38 -5.99 -22.67
CA ILE A 180 -8.66 -7.43 -22.65
C ILE A 180 -9.28 -7.79 -24.00
N ASN A 181 -8.71 -8.79 -24.66
CA ASN A 181 -9.09 -9.23 -26.00
C ASN A 181 -9.19 -8.05 -27.00
N GLY A 182 -8.21 -7.15 -26.98
CA GLY A 182 -8.17 -5.94 -27.82
C GLY A 182 -9.16 -4.84 -27.47
N GLN A 183 -10.02 -5.03 -26.46
CA GLN A 183 -11.02 -4.04 -26.04
C GLN A 183 -10.56 -3.23 -24.83
N LYS A 184 -10.73 -1.91 -24.90
CA LYS A 184 -10.50 -1.00 -23.77
C LYS A 184 -11.57 -1.19 -22.74
N LEU A 185 -11.15 -1.55 -21.53
CA LEU A 185 -12.04 -1.57 -20.38
C LEU A 185 -11.90 -0.26 -19.63
N ASP A 186 -12.98 0.51 -19.63
CA ASP A 186 -13.11 1.71 -18.82
C ASP A 186 -13.75 1.33 -17.47
N TYR A 187 -12.90 1.12 -16.46
CA TYR A 187 -13.37 0.79 -15.11
C TYR A 187 -14.11 1.96 -14.44
N ALA A 188 -13.98 3.20 -14.93
CA ALA A 188 -14.80 4.31 -14.44
C ALA A 188 -16.28 4.17 -14.85
N GLN A 189 -16.57 3.44 -15.94
CA GLN A 189 -17.93 3.14 -16.41
C GLN A 189 -18.48 1.81 -15.87
N TYR A 190 -17.68 1.00 -15.19
CA TYR A 190 -18.09 -0.31 -14.68
C TYR A 190 -19.15 -0.26 -13.56
N SER A 191 -19.39 0.91 -12.97
CA SER A 191 -20.50 1.11 -12.03
C SER A 191 -21.88 1.05 -12.70
N SER A 192 -21.97 1.22 -14.03
CA SER A 192 -23.24 1.44 -14.74
C SER A 192 -23.52 0.52 -15.95
N ILE A 193 -22.65 -0.45 -16.29
CA ILE A 193 -22.87 -1.35 -17.43
C ILE A 193 -23.56 -2.65 -16.98
N PRO A 194 -24.79 -2.94 -17.43
CA PRO A 194 -25.40 -4.26 -17.27
C PRO A 194 -24.84 -5.19 -18.36
N ASN A 195 -24.26 -6.31 -17.94
CA ASN A 195 -23.80 -7.43 -18.77
C ASN A 195 -22.33 -7.46 -19.20
N GLU A 196 -21.38 -7.22 -18.29
CA GLU A 196 -20.06 -7.85 -18.41
C GLU A 196 -19.51 -8.34 -17.06
N THR A 197 -18.57 -9.26 -17.22
CA THR A 197 -18.06 -10.33 -16.37
C THR A 197 -17.37 -9.89 -15.08
N GLY A 198 -17.45 -10.73 -14.06
CA GLY A 198 -16.23 -11.21 -13.40
C GLY A 198 -15.47 -10.35 -12.37
N ARG A 199 -15.86 -9.11 -12.02
CA ARG A 199 -14.85 -8.18 -11.43
C ARG A 199 -15.21 -7.53 -10.11
N TYR A 200 -14.18 -7.33 -9.27
CA TYR A 200 -14.24 -6.46 -8.10
C TYR A 200 -14.68 -5.05 -8.55
N ILE A 201 -15.68 -4.45 -7.91
CA ILE A 201 -16.24 -3.12 -8.26
C ILE A 201 -15.83 -2.05 -7.24
N GLY A 202 -15.67 -2.40 -5.96
CA GLY A 202 -15.43 -1.43 -4.89
C GLY A 202 -15.46 -2.07 -3.50
N ASP A 203 -14.81 -1.43 -2.53
CA ASP A 203 -15.06 -1.64 -1.10
C ASP A 203 -16.37 -0.92 -0.73
N GLU A 204 -17.26 -1.62 -0.04
CA GLU A 204 -18.54 -1.12 0.47
C GLU A 204 -18.70 -1.46 1.95
N ALA A 205 -19.57 -0.70 2.64
CA ALA A 205 -19.95 -0.94 4.02
C ALA A 205 -18.73 -1.15 4.93
N THR A 206 -17.71 -0.30 4.77
CA THR A 206 -16.49 -0.37 5.56
C THR A 206 -16.75 0.24 6.94
N ILE A 207 -16.56 -0.54 7.99
CA ILE A 207 -16.39 -0.04 9.35
C ILE A 207 -14.92 -0.10 9.72
N GLY A 208 -14.47 0.87 10.50
CA GLY A 208 -13.10 0.89 10.97
C GLY A 208 -12.88 1.98 11.99
N GLY A 209 -11.72 1.93 12.64
CA GLY A 209 -11.35 2.87 13.66
C GLY A 209 -9.94 2.65 14.17
N GLU A 210 -9.52 3.51 15.08
CA GLU A 210 -8.27 3.35 15.82
C GLU A 210 -8.42 2.14 16.77
N ALA A 211 -7.51 1.16 16.65
CA ALA A 211 -7.43 0.00 17.53
C ALA A 211 -6.61 0.32 18.79
N VAL A 212 -5.48 1.01 18.62
CA VAL A 212 -4.59 1.45 19.69
C VAL A 212 -3.68 2.56 19.18
N ASN A 213 -3.38 3.55 20.02
CA ASN A 213 -2.40 4.59 19.74
C ASN A 213 -1.57 4.85 20.99
N GLN A 214 -0.26 4.61 20.88
CA GLN A 214 0.67 4.83 21.97
C GLN A 214 1.91 5.53 21.46
N ASN A 215 2.19 6.71 22.04
CA ASN A 215 3.40 7.48 21.77
C ASN A 215 3.63 7.80 20.28
N GLY A 216 2.56 8.06 19.51
CA GLY A 216 2.66 8.43 18.10
C GLY A 216 2.86 7.23 17.17
N TYR A 217 2.65 6.01 17.64
CA TYR A 217 2.51 4.81 16.82
C TYR A 217 1.10 4.28 17.03
N ALA A 218 0.34 4.22 15.93
CA ALA A 218 -1.08 3.91 15.95
C ALA A 218 -1.39 2.74 15.01
N ALA A 219 -2.29 1.87 15.46
CA ALA A 219 -2.86 0.80 14.67
C ALA A 219 -4.36 1.07 14.47
N PHE A 220 -4.84 0.77 13.28
CA PHE A 220 -6.22 0.91 12.82
C PHE A 220 -6.73 -0.43 12.33
N TYR A 221 -8.02 -0.65 12.45
CA TYR A 221 -8.69 -1.82 11.90
C TYR A 221 -9.76 -1.38 10.92
N HIS A 222 -9.99 -2.22 9.91
CA HIS A 222 -11.09 -2.11 8.98
C HIS A 222 -11.73 -3.48 8.79
N ALA A 223 -13.03 -3.49 8.61
CA ALA A 223 -13.79 -4.62 8.10
C ALA A 223 -14.78 -4.10 7.07
N GLY A 224 -14.98 -4.85 6.00
CA GLY A 224 -15.89 -4.44 4.94
C GLY A 224 -16.14 -5.56 3.96
N ARG A 225 -16.77 -5.19 2.84
CA ARG A 225 -16.96 -6.12 1.73
C ARG A 225 -16.45 -5.53 0.44
N GLU A 226 -16.01 -6.44 -0.40
CA GLU A 226 -15.66 -6.23 -1.77
C GLU A 226 -16.86 -6.62 -2.62
N ILE A 227 -17.31 -5.76 -3.50
CA ILE A 227 -18.31 -6.12 -4.50
C ILE A 227 -17.60 -6.80 -5.66
N HIS A 228 -18.15 -7.88 -6.20
CA HIS A 228 -17.66 -8.56 -7.39
C HIS A 228 -18.82 -8.88 -8.37
N ARG A 229 -18.54 -9.23 -9.61
CA ARG A 229 -19.48 -9.92 -10.54
C ARG A 229 -18.88 -11.22 -11.01
N ASN A 230 -19.67 -12.21 -11.42
CA ASN A 230 -19.17 -13.44 -12.08
C ASN A 230 -19.34 -13.37 -13.60
N ASP A 231 -18.94 -14.42 -14.31
CA ASP A 231 -18.96 -14.49 -15.79
C ASP A 231 -20.37 -14.38 -16.38
N LEU A 232 -21.41 -14.60 -15.57
CA LEU A 232 -22.82 -14.46 -15.95
C LEU A 232 -23.39 -13.07 -15.58
N GLY A 233 -22.52 -12.13 -15.17
CA GLY A 233 -22.90 -10.79 -14.72
C GLY A 233 -23.54 -10.74 -13.32
N VAL A 234 -23.61 -11.87 -12.61
CA VAL A 234 -24.23 -11.98 -11.29
C VAL A 234 -23.31 -11.37 -10.23
N LYS A 235 -23.84 -10.39 -9.48
CA LYS A 235 -23.14 -9.74 -8.37
C LYS A 235 -22.88 -10.75 -7.24
N PHE A 236 -21.65 -10.81 -6.74
CA PHE A 236 -21.30 -11.51 -5.50
C PHE A 236 -20.40 -10.63 -4.64
N PHE A 237 -20.12 -11.06 -3.42
CA PHE A 237 -19.35 -10.30 -2.45
C PHE A 237 -18.25 -11.18 -1.85
N ARG A 238 -17.09 -10.56 -1.65
CA ARG A 238 -16.04 -11.06 -0.75
C ARG A 238 -15.98 -10.15 0.45
N TYR A 239 -15.44 -10.64 1.55
CA TYR A 239 -15.41 -9.94 2.82
C TYR A 239 -13.97 -9.80 3.26
N TYR A 240 -13.64 -8.66 3.84
CA TYR A 240 -12.27 -8.40 4.23
C TYR A 240 -12.17 -7.87 5.64
N THR A 241 -11.01 -8.16 6.24
CA THR A 241 -10.48 -7.47 7.40
C THR A 241 -9.11 -6.89 7.03
N GLN A 242 -8.77 -5.76 7.61
CA GLN A 242 -7.48 -5.13 7.39
C GLN A 242 -6.99 -4.49 8.68
N LEU A 243 -5.71 -4.67 8.97
CA LEU A 243 -5.00 -3.93 10.00
C LEU A 243 -4.03 -2.98 9.33
N THR A 244 -3.95 -1.75 9.82
CA THR A 244 -3.06 -0.72 9.28
C THR A 244 -2.30 -0.04 10.40
N THR A 245 -1.01 0.22 10.21
CA THR A 245 -0.11 0.84 11.19
C THR A 245 0.52 2.10 10.62
N VAL A 246 0.55 3.15 11.43
CA VAL A 246 1.06 4.45 11.04
C VAL A 246 1.78 5.14 12.20
N ALA A 247 2.69 6.04 11.86
CA ALA A 247 3.27 7.00 12.78
C ALA A 247 2.48 8.30 12.72
N VAL A 248 2.05 8.78 13.89
CA VAL A 248 1.34 10.05 14.09
C VAL A 248 2.32 11.02 14.77
N LEU A 249 2.83 11.98 14.00
CA LEU A 249 3.79 12.96 14.50
C LEU A 249 3.05 14.08 15.25
N GLN A 250 3.33 14.28 16.55
CA GLN A 250 2.52 15.17 17.40
C GLN A 250 2.50 16.66 17.04
N VAL A 251 3.44 17.15 16.24
CA VAL A 251 3.52 18.57 15.78
C VAL A 251 3.32 18.69 14.27
N SER A 252 2.82 17.65 13.61
CA SER A 252 2.60 17.69 12.18
C SER A 252 1.35 16.91 11.79
N PRO A 253 0.54 17.38 10.82
CA PRO A 253 -0.64 16.65 10.37
C PRO A 253 -0.30 15.37 9.58
N TYR A 254 0.95 14.91 9.62
CA TYR A 254 1.44 13.78 8.85
C TYR A 254 1.15 12.47 9.58
N VAL A 255 0.33 11.67 8.92
CA VAL A 255 0.24 10.24 9.16
C VAL A 255 1.18 9.58 8.16
N VAL A 256 2.11 8.78 8.65
CA VAL A 256 3.12 8.12 7.83
C VAL A 256 2.91 6.61 7.93
N ALA A 257 2.73 5.95 6.80
CA ALA A 257 2.72 4.49 6.71
C ALA A 257 3.94 3.91 7.45
N THR A 258 3.71 2.96 8.36
CA THR A 258 4.80 2.45 9.23
C THR A 258 4.94 0.94 9.15
N PRO A 259 6.14 0.44 8.81
CA PRO A 259 6.42 -0.98 8.68
C PRO A 259 6.18 -1.69 9.99
N SER A 260 5.35 -2.73 9.98
CA SER A 260 4.98 -3.43 11.22
C SER A 260 4.83 -4.93 11.05
N THR A 261 5.08 -5.65 12.14
CA THR A 261 4.65 -7.04 12.30
C THR A 261 3.36 -7.06 13.11
N PHE A 262 2.39 -7.80 12.61
CA PHE A 262 1.05 -7.96 13.12
C PHE A 262 0.93 -9.36 13.72
N ILE A 263 0.74 -9.44 15.03
CA ILE A 263 0.54 -10.68 15.76
C ILE A 263 -0.89 -10.67 16.28
N VAL A 264 -1.75 -11.49 15.67
CA VAL A 264 -3.20 -11.49 15.91
C VAL A 264 -3.61 -12.76 16.63
N ASP A 265 -4.36 -12.60 17.72
CA ASP A 265 -4.95 -13.73 18.44
C ASP A 265 -6.05 -14.38 17.57
N PRO A 266 -6.11 -15.72 17.45
CA PRO A 266 -7.10 -16.41 16.62
C PRO A 266 -8.57 -16.09 16.95
N VAL A 267 -8.88 -15.56 18.13
CA VAL A 267 -10.24 -15.10 18.47
C VAL A 267 -10.65 -13.81 17.77
N SER A 268 -9.71 -13.14 17.09
CA SER A 268 -9.94 -11.85 16.43
C SER A 268 -10.64 -12.02 15.10
N ALA A 269 -11.88 -11.53 15.03
CA ALA A 269 -12.67 -11.60 13.81
C ALA A 269 -13.72 -10.48 13.75
N ALA A 270 -14.01 -10.05 12.52
CA ALA A 270 -15.16 -9.20 12.21
C ALA A 270 -16.38 -10.08 11.92
N GLY A 271 -17.51 -9.75 12.53
CA GLY A 271 -18.79 -10.38 12.32
C GLY A 271 -19.62 -9.68 11.26
N PHE A 272 -20.26 -10.46 10.38
CA PHE A 272 -21.06 -9.96 9.27
C PHE A 272 -22.51 -10.42 9.38
N ALA A 273 -23.46 -9.53 9.13
CA ALA A 273 -24.91 -9.80 9.13
C ALA A 273 -25.58 -9.16 7.90
N LEU A 274 -26.82 -9.53 7.59
CA LEU A 274 -27.53 -8.94 6.45
C LEU A 274 -27.82 -7.47 6.77
N SER A 275 -27.64 -6.58 5.79
CA SER A 275 -28.13 -5.21 5.91
C SER A 275 -29.61 -5.26 6.27
N ASN A 276 -30.03 -4.61 7.36
CA ASN A 276 -31.41 -4.51 7.88
C ASN A 276 -31.82 -5.58 8.92
N THR A 277 -30.94 -6.46 9.39
CA THR A 277 -31.26 -7.34 10.54
C THR A 277 -30.80 -6.70 11.85
N ASN A 278 -31.74 -6.32 12.72
CA ASN A 278 -31.52 -5.87 14.11
C ASN A 278 -31.07 -7.05 15.01
N THR A 279 -30.05 -7.80 14.63
CA THR A 279 -29.59 -8.95 15.40
C THR A 279 -28.31 -8.60 16.13
N ILE A 280 -28.50 -8.04 17.32
CA ILE A 280 -27.53 -8.15 18.42
C ILE A 280 -27.44 -9.65 18.74
N GLY A 281 -26.36 -10.34 18.38
CA GLY A 281 -26.03 -11.65 18.95
C GLY A 281 -25.42 -12.68 18.01
N ASP A 282 -25.96 -12.87 16.80
CA ASP A 282 -25.52 -13.96 15.90
C ASP A 282 -25.05 -13.41 14.55
N TYR A 283 -23.73 -13.37 14.37
CA TYR A 283 -23.14 -13.10 13.06
C TYR A 283 -23.54 -14.22 12.08
N ALA A 284 -23.91 -13.87 10.86
CA ALA A 284 -24.16 -14.87 9.81
C ALA A 284 -22.89 -15.63 9.44
N PHE A 285 -21.73 -14.98 9.59
CA PHE A 285 -20.39 -15.56 9.56
C PHE A 285 -19.37 -14.54 10.08
N THR A 286 -18.13 -14.97 10.25
CA THR A 286 -17.01 -14.13 10.66
C THR A 286 -15.88 -14.17 9.62
N GLN A 287 -15.16 -13.06 9.47
CA GLN A 287 -13.89 -12.99 8.75
C GLN A 287 -12.76 -12.74 9.77
N PRO A 288 -11.72 -13.58 9.84
CA PRO A 288 -10.64 -13.39 10.80
C PRO A 288 -9.79 -12.18 10.46
N PHE A 289 -9.14 -11.59 11.46
CA PHE A 289 -7.95 -10.76 11.23
C PHE A 289 -6.72 -11.67 11.16
N ILE A 290 -5.77 -11.37 10.27
CA ILE A 290 -4.60 -12.23 10.07
C ILE A 290 -3.33 -11.64 10.66
N SER A 291 -2.45 -12.53 11.12
CA SER A 291 -1.07 -12.19 11.43
C SER A 291 -0.26 -12.03 10.14
N GLY A 292 0.79 -11.23 10.18
CA GLY A 292 1.69 -11.03 9.05
C GLY A 292 2.69 -9.91 9.28
N SER A 293 3.41 -9.53 8.24
CA SER A 293 4.25 -8.34 8.23
C SER A 293 3.98 -7.59 6.94
N GLY A 294 3.92 -6.27 7.01
CA GLY A 294 3.63 -5.43 5.84
C GLY A 294 4.19 -4.02 6.00
N ASP A 295 4.27 -3.30 4.89
CA ASP A 295 4.74 -1.90 4.84
C ASP A 295 3.92 -1.01 5.77
N SER A 296 2.61 -1.17 5.74
CA SER A 296 1.74 -0.47 6.67
C SER A 296 0.45 -1.19 6.91
N PHE A 297 0.18 -2.32 6.25
CA PHE A 297 -1.04 -3.05 6.47
C PHE A 297 -0.90 -4.55 6.20
N VAL A 298 -1.82 -5.32 6.75
CA VAL A 298 -2.13 -6.69 6.35
C VAL A 298 -3.62 -6.78 6.13
N ARG A 299 -4.04 -7.44 5.05
CA ARG A 299 -5.44 -7.60 4.68
C ARG A 299 -5.73 -9.07 4.42
N ASP A 300 -6.81 -9.56 5.01
CA ASP A 300 -7.40 -10.85 4.68
C ASP A 300 -8.70 -10.61 3.93
N SER A 301 -8.77 -11.09 2.69
CA SER A 301 -9.96 -10.99 1.84
C SER A 301 -10.39 -12.41 1.48
N GLY A 302 -11.63 -12.77 1.80
CA GLY A 302 -12.13 -14.13 1.63
C GLY A 302 -13.63 -14.23 1.40
N GLY A 303 -14.08 -15.47 1.17
CA GLY A 303 -15.47 -15.79 0.92
C GLY A 303 -15.93 -15.52 -0.52
N LYS A 304 -17.12 -16.03 -0.84
CA LYS A 304 -17.88 -15.74 -2.07
C LYS A 304 -19.36 -15.94 -1.74
N LYS A 305 -20.09 -14.85 -1.47
CA LYS A 305 -21.52 -14.91 -1.12
C LYS A 305 -22.31 -14.00 -2.06
N ASN A 306 -23.50 -14.43 -2.47
CA ASN A 306 -24.36 -13.61 -3.32
C ASN A 306 -25.16 -12.56 -2.52
N ASN A 307 -25.23 -12.73 -1.20
CA ASN A 307 -25.88 -11.77 -0.31
C ASN A 307 -24.90 -10.70 0.13
N ALA A 308 -25.43 -9.50 0.31
CA ALA A 308 -24.70 -8.29 0.65
C ALA A 308 -24.65 -8.13 2.19
N TYR A 309 -23.84 -8.94 2.87
CA TYR A 309 -23.66 -8.80 4.32
C TYR A 309 -22.85 -7.52 4.62
N VAL A 310 -23.05 -6.93 5.79
CA VAL A 310 -22.33 -5.76 6.29
C VAL A 310 -21.66 -6.12 7.61
N PRO A 311 -20.49 -5.54 7.91
CA PRO A 311 -19.86 -5.77 9.19
C PRO A 311 -20.66 -5.08 10.30
N VAL A 312 -21.02 -5.82 11.35
CA VAL A 312 -21.90 -5.33 12.44
C VAL A 312 -21.20 -5.26 13.79
N GLY A 313 -19.97 -5.74 13.86
CA GLY A 313 -19.16 -5.76 15.06
C GLY A 313 -18.02 -6.75 14.97
N GLY A 314 -17.31 -6.95 16.07
CA GLY A 314 -16.21 -7.91 16.11
C GLY A 314 -15.43 -7.87 17.41
N ARG A 315 -14.38 -8.69 17.43
CA ARG A 315 -13.35 -8.68 18.47
C ARG A 315 -12.00 -8.53 17.80
N LEU A 316 -11.15 -7.68 18.35
CA LEU A 316 -9.76 -7.55 17.94
C LEU A 316 -8.87 -7.66 19.17
N LYS A 317 -7.98 -8.65 19.14
CA LYS A 317 -6.89 -8.82 20.08
C LYS A 317 -5.60 -9.04 19.30
N ALA A 318 -4.73 -8.05 19.31
CA ALA A 318 -3.53 -8.03 18.49
C ALA A 318 -2.40 -7.22 19.13
N THR A 319 -1.17 -7.59 18.78
CA THR A 319 0.07 -6.90 19.12
C THR A 319 0.75 -6.47 17.82
N PHE A 320 1.21 -5.22 17.79
CA PHE A 320 1.85 -4.60 16.63
C PHE A 320 3.25 -4.16 17.03
N THR A 321 4.25 -4.57 16.25
CA THR A 321 5.66 -4.32 16.58
C THR A 321 6.38 -3.66 15.40
N SER A 322 7.23 -2.69 15.71
CA SER A 322 8.05 -1.96 14.72
C SER A 322 9.31 -1.41 15.37
N THR A 323 10.32 -1.07 14.58
CA THR A 323 11.49 -0.32 15.05
C THR A 323 11.49 1.05 14.39
N ILE A 324 11.04 2.09 15.09
CA ILE A 324 10.96 3.46 14.56
C ILE A 324 11.82 4.41 15.39
N GLY A 325 12.63 5.22 14.70
CA GLY A 325 13.58 6.13 15.35
C GLY A 325 14.64 5.39 16.17
N GLY A 326 15.03 4.17 15.74
CA GLY A 326 15.98 3.30 16.45
C GLY A 326 15.47 2.69 17.75
N VAL A 327 14.17 2.80 18.06
CA VAL A 327 13.55 2.24 19.27
C VAL A 327 12.51 1.20 18.89
N TYR A 328 12.59 0.02 19.50
CA TYR A 328 11.54 -0.99 19.40
C TYR A 328 10.24 -0.46 20.02
N LYS A 329 9.17 -0.49 19.24
CA LYS A 329 7.82 -0.13 19.63
C LYS A 329 6.95 -1.36 19.60
N GLU A 330 6.18 -1.52 20.65
CA GLU A 330 5.16 -2.55 20.79
C GLU A 330 3.90 -1.88 21.33
N ILE A 331 2.79 -2.07 20.63
CA ILE A 331 1.46 -1.64 21.06
C ILE A 331 0.53 -2.83 20.95
N SER A 332 -0.42 -2.94 21.89
CA SER A 332 -1.37 -4.04 21.92
C SER A 332 -2.78 -3.53 22.17
N CYS A 333 -3.76 -4.25 21.65
CA CYS A 333 -5.18 -3.97 21.86
C CYS A 333 -5.91 -5.28 22.22
N ASP A 334 -6.99 -5.16 22.98
CA ASP A 334 -7.96 -6.23 23.24
C ASP A 334 -9.32 -5.56 23.47
N PHE A 335 -10.18 -5.56 22.46
CA PHE A 335 -11.50 -4.93 22.55
C PHE A 335 -12.52 -5.63 21.66
N SER A 336 -13.79 -5.36 21.96
CA SER A 336 -14.93 -5.65 21.11
C SER A 336 -15.53 -4.35 20.61
N TYR A 337 -16.04 -4.36 19.39
CA TYR A 337 -16.68 -3.21 18.75
C TYR A 337 -17.99 -3.63 18.10
N THR A 338 -18.90 -2.67 17.95
CA THR A 338 -20.18 -2.82 17.25
C THR A 338 -20.32 -1.70 16.23
N GLU A 339 -21.18 -1.88 15.22
CA GLU A 339 -21.62 -0.78 14.36
C GLU A 339 -22.13 0.39 15.25
N GLN A 340 -21.72 1.63 14.94
CA GLN A 340 -22.25 2.85 15.58
C GLN A 340 -23.44 3.38 14.80
#